data_AF-A0A8T5RRP4-F1
#
_entry.id   AF-A0A8T5RRP4-F1
#
_cell.length_a   1.000
_cell.length_b   1.000
_cell.length_c   1.000
_cell.angle_alpha   90.00
_cell.angle_beta   90.00
_cell.angle_gamma   90.00
#
_symmetry.space_group_name_H-M   'P 1'
#
loop_
_entity.id
_entity.type
_entity.pdbx_description
1 polymer ?
#
loop_
_entity_poly.entity_id
_entity_poly.type
_entity_poly.pdbx_seq_one_letter_code
_entity_poly.pdbx_strand_id
1 'polypeptide(L)'
;MTEERSFTTNYECLHFYWIGGFWGYAVMRIRDDNDVIKIRLAKCKKKSGFPNTEKFQWEEVDVEHVSDFSQVNHINFKNPEEFTACYEKVLNEFDDINNS
;
A
#
# COMPACT_ATOMS: atom_id res chain seq x y z
N MET A 1 7.43 12.26 -33.38
CA MET A 1 7.77 12.43 -31.95
C MET A 1 6.59 11.90 -31.18
N THR A 2 6.69 10.68 -30.64
CA THR A 2 5.69 10.14 -29.72
C THR A 2 5.94 10.79 -28.36
N GLU A 3 4.98 11.58 -27.88
CA GLU A 3 5.03 12.10 -26.51
C GLU A 3 5.09 10.90 -25.55
N GLU A 4 6.16 10.82 -24.74
CA GLU A 4 6.19 9.91 -23.60
C GLU A 4 5.09 10.34 -22.64
N ARG A 5 4.01 9.56 -22.59
CA ARG A 5 3.02 9.72 -21.53
C ARG A 5 3.68 9.31 -20.22
N SER A 6 4.01 10.31 -19.41
CA SER A 6 4.32 10.13 -17.99
C SER A 6 3.05 9.59 -17.31
N PHE A 7 3.00 8.30 -17.04
CA PHE A 7 1.93 7.70 -16.23
C PHE A 7 2.12 8.12 -14.78
N THR A 8 1.43 9.18 -14.37
CA THR A 8 1.42 9.64 -12.97
C THR A 8 0.46 8.77 -12.16
N THR A 9 0.99 8.08 -11.17
CA THR A 9 0.17 7.33 -10.21
C THR A 9 -0.30 8.29 -9.12
N ASN A 10 -1.60 8.58 -9.06
CA ASN A 10 -2.16 9.43 -8.00
C ASN A 10 -2.51 8.56 -6.79
N TYR A 11 -1.75 8.71 -5.71
CA TYR A 11 -2.00 8.01 -4.46
C TYR A 11 -3.02 8.81 -3.64
N GLU A 12 -4.13 8.17 -3.28
CA GLU A 12 -5.19 8.78 -2.47
C GLU A 12 -5.09 8.37 -1.01
N CYS A 13 -4.59 7.16 -0.75
CA CYS A 13 -4.41 6.64 0.61
C CYS A 13 -3.24 5.66 0.65
N LEU A 14 -2.58 5.62 1.80
CA LEU A 14 -1.53 4.66 2.13
C LEU A 14 -1.79 4.11 3.53
N HIS A 15 -2.04 2.80 3.61
CA HIS A 15 -2.04 2.06 4.86
C HIS A 15 -0.80 1.19 4.96
N PHE A 16 -0.20 1.12 6.13
CA PHE A 16 0.99 0.32 6.40
C PHE A 16 0.78 -0.65 7.57
N TYR A 17 1.26 -1.87 7.40
CA TYR A 17 1.21 -2.94 8.40
C TYR A 17 2.62 -3.45 8.68
N TRP A 18 3.16 -3.11 9.85
CA TRP A 18 4.52 -3.48 10.21
C TRP A 18 4.59 -4.91 10.76
N ILE A 19 5.38 -5.77 10.12
CA ILE A 19 5.55 -7.19 10.54
C ILE A 19 6.87 -7.47 11.25
N GLY A 20 7.76 -6.48 11.33
CA GLY A 20 9.03 -6.55 12.07
C GLY A 20 10.27 -6.29 11.23
N GLY A 21 11.36 -5.90 11.91
CA GLY A 21 12.55 -5.39 11.24
C GLY A 21 12.19 -4.20 10.33
N PHE A 22 12.68 -4.22 9.09
CA PHE A 22 12.32 -3.23 8.08
C PHE A 22 11.12 -3.65 7.22
N TRP A 23 10.44 -4.75 7.52
CA TRP A 23 9.44 -5.33 6.62
C TRP A 23 8.00 -4.98 7.03
N GLY A 24 7.15 -4.78 6.04
CA GLY A 24 5.71 -4.60 6.21
C GLY A 24 4.93 -4.88 4.93
N TYR A 25 3.61 -4.73 5.04
CA TYR A 25 2.70 -4.70 3.90
C TYR A 25 2.15 -3.28 3.76
N ALA A 26 1.92 -2.85 2.53
CA ALA A 26 1.27 -1.58 2.22
C ALA A 26 0.01 -1.86 1.40
N VAL A 27 -1.10 -1.26 1.79
CA VAL A 27 -2.33 -1.20 1.00
C VAL A 27 -2.51 0.25 0.56
N MET A 28 -2.55 0.48 -0.73
CA MET A 28 -2.64 1.81 -1.32
C MET A 28 -3.90 1.94 -2.17
N ARG A 29 -4.61 3.04 -2.01
CA ARG A 29 -5.66 3.47 -2.94
C ARG A 29 -5.02 4.38 -3.98
N ILE A 30 -5.22 4.04 -5.25
CA ILE A 30 -4.58 4.69 -6.38
C ILE A 30 -5.63 5.03 -7.42
N ARG A 31 -5.60 6.24 -7.95
CA ARG A 31 -6.36 6.65 -9.13
C ARG A 31 -5.43 6.74 -10.34
N ASP A 32 -5.82 6.08 -11.43
CA ASP A 32 -5.08 6.18 -12.69
C ASP A 32 -5.59 7.33 -13.58
N ASP A 33 -4.91 7.54 -14.72
CA ASP A 33 -5.23 8.63 -15.65
C ASP A 33 -6.62 8.50 -16.31
N ASN A 34 -7.29 7.34 -16.19
CA ASN A 34 -8.66 7.12 -16.67
C ASN A 34 -9.70 7.26 -15.54
N ASP A 35 -9.32 7.84 -14.40
CA ASP A 35 -10.17 8.03 -13.23
C ASP A 35 -10.60 6.70 -12.55
N VAL A 36 -9.90 5.60 -12.86
CA VAL A 36 -10.20 4.29 -12.26
C VAL A 36 -9.47 4.14 -10.94
N ILE A 37 -10.23 3.91 -9.86
CA ILE A 37 -9.68 3.62 -8.54
C ILE A 37 -9.24 2.14 -8.47
N LYS A 38 -8.03 1.93 -7.97
CA LYS A 38 -7.37 0.63 -7.81
C LYS A 38 -6.86 0.49 -6.39
N ILE A 39 -7.04 -0.69 -5.80
CA ILE A 39 -6.38 -1.06 -4.55
C ILE A 39 -5.14 -1.88 -4.87
N ARG A 40 -3.99 -1.43 -4.37
CA ARG A 40 -2.70 -2.13 -4.51
C ARG A 40 -2.24 -2.64 -3.16
N LEU A 41 -2.07 -3.96 -3.07
CA LEU A 41 -1.33 -4.59 -1.99
C LEU A 41 0.13 -4.78 -2.42
N ALA A 42 1.08 -4.40 -1.56
CA ALA A 42 2.50 -4.59 -1.79
C ALA A 42 3.22 -5.06 -0.52
N LYS A 43 4.16 -5.99 -0.66
CA LYS A 43 5.15 -6.26 0.38
C LYS A 43 6.30 -5.28 0.24
N CYS A 44 6.69 -4.66 1.35
CA CYS A 44 7.56 -3.49 1.33
C CYS A 44 8.67 -3.58 2.38
N LYS A 45 9.80 -2.93 2.08
CA LYS A 45 10.89 -2.67 3.03
C LYS A 45 10.96 -1.17 3.33
N LYS A 46 10.78 -0.78 4.58
CA LYS A 46 10.91 0.60 5.08
C LYS A 46 12.33 1.12 4.89
N LYS A 47 12.45 2.40 4.53
CA LYS A 47 13.70 3.18 4.54
C LYS A 47 13.73 4.09 5.78
N SER A 48 14.83 4.80 5.98
CA SER A 48 15.03 5.67 7.15
C SER A 48 14.03 6.82 7.27
N GLY A 49 13.39 7.24 6.17
CA GLY A 49 12.38 8.31 6.15
C GLY A 49 10.96 7.86 6.48
N PHE A 50 10.70 6.55 6.58
CA PHE A 50 9.34 6.06 6.81
C PHE A 50 8.93 6.27 8.27
N PRO A 51 7.68 6.71 8.54
CA PRO A 51 7.24 7.00 9.90
C PRO A 51 7.22 5.76 10.80
N ASN A 52 7.22 6.03 12.10
CA ASN A 52 7.02 4.98 13.09
C ASN A 52 5.57 4.54 13.07
N THR A 53 5.36 3.23 13.06
CA THR A 53 4.07 2.55 13.08
C THR A 53 4.16 1.43 14.12
N GLU A 54 3.05 1.10 14.75
CA GLU A 54 2.86 -0.04 15.62
C GLU A 54 2.95 -1.37 14.85
N LYS A 55 3.47 -2.38 15.54
CA LYS A 55 3.67 -3.70 14.96
C LYS A 55 2.34 -4.44 14.95
N PHE A 56 2.03 -5.09 13.83
CA PHE A 56 0.81 -5.86 13.63
C PHE A 56 -0.49 -5.05 13.72
N GLN A 57 -0.42 -3.75 13.42
CA GLN A 57 -1.58 -2.89 13.26
C GLN A 57 -1.54 -2.20 11.90
N TRP A 58 -2.72 -1.95 11.34
CA TRP A 58 -2.86 -1.13 10.15
C TRP A 58 -2.94 0.33 10.58
N GLU A 59 -2.00 1.13 10.10
CA GLU A 59 -2.01 2.57 10.29
C GLU A 59 -2.10 3.27 8.95
N GLU A 60 -2.91 4.33 8.90
CA GLU A 60 -2.89 5.28 7.80
C GLU A 60 -1.65 6.17 7.92
N VAL A 61 -0.97 6.36 6.80
CA VAL A 61 0.27 7.11 6.67
C VAL A 61 0.10 8.08 5.50
N ASP A 62 0.70 9.27 5.60
CA ASP A 62 0.68 10.23 4.49
C ASP A 62 1.25 9.62 3.21
N VAL A 63 0.56 9.86 2.09
CA VAL A 63 0.90 9.28 0.77
C VAL A 63 2.28 9.73 0.26
N GLU A 64 2.82 10.82 0.78
CA GLU A 64 4.18 11.30 0.49
C GLU A 64 5.24 10.24 0.86
N HIS A 65 4.96 9.41 1.86
CA HIS A 65 5.84 8.33 2.32
C HIS A 65 5.84 7.08 1.42
N VAL A 66 5.11 7.08 0.29
CA VAL A 66 5.21 6.00 -0.71
C VAL A 66 6.65 5.85 -1.22
N SER A 67 7.38 6.95 -1.31
CA SER A 67 8.79 6.97 -1.73
C SER A 67 9.77 6.42 -0.67
N ASP A 68 9.32 6.38 0.59
CA ASP A 68 10.09 5.96 1.77
C ASP A 68 10.04 4.46 2.05
N PHE A 69 9.50 3.66 1.12
CA PHE A 69 9.69 2.23 1.10
C PHE A 69 10.09 1.71 -0.29
N SER A 70 10.55 0.46 -0.35
CA SER A 70 10.75 -0.26 -1.60
C SER A 70 9.81 -1.45 -1.67
N GLN A 71 9.12 -1.61 -2.79
CA GLN A 71 8.26 -2.75 -3.07
C GLN A 71 9.11 -3.94 -3.55
N VAL A 72 8.75 -5.15 -3.12
CA VAL A 72 9.33 -6.37 -3.69
C VAL A 72 8.41 -6.95 -4.77
N ASN A 73 9.00 -7.65 -5.74
CA ASN A 73 8.24 -8.23 -6.86
C ASN A 73 7.30 -9.38 -6.46
N HIS A 74 7.55 -10.00 -5.31
CA HIS A 74 6.78 -11.14 -4.82
C HIS A 74 6.28 -10.88 -3.40
N ILE A 75 4.99 -11.10 -3.20
CA ILE A 75 4.38 -11.10 -1.88
C ILE A 75 4.44 -12.53 -1.36
N ASN A 76 4.99 -12.70 -0.18
CA ASN A 76 4.98 -13.97 0.55
C ASN A 76 4.42 -13.72 1.95
N PHE A 77 3.61 -14.65 2.42
CA PHE A 77 3.03 -14.64 3.75
C PHE A 77 3.69 -15.74 4.57
N LYS A 78 4.06 -15.45 5.82
CA LYS A 78 4.70 -16.46 6.68
C LYS A 78 3.69 -17.40 7.33
N ASN A 79 2.47 -16.93 7.52
CA ASN A 79 1.40 -17.63 8.21
C ASN A 79 0.03 -17.17 7.66
N PRO A 80 -1.05 -17.92 7.95
CA PRO A 80 -2.39 -17.54 7.54
C PRO A 80 -2.85 -16.19 8.09
N GLU A 81 -2.41 -15.80 9.29
CA GLU A 81 -2.81 -14.55 9.93
C GLU A 81 -2.34 -13.32 9.16
N GLU A 82 -1.11 -13.31 8.64
CA GLU A 82 -0.60 -12.25 7.76
C GLU A 82 -1.42 -12.12 6.47
N PHE A 83 -1.82 -13.26 5.89
CA PHE A 83 -2.66 -13.27 4.69
C PHE A 83 -4.04 -12.71 4.98
N THR A 84 -4.70 -13.19 6.04
CA THR A 84 -6.03 -12.72 6.45
C THR A 84 -6.02 -11.23 6.74
N ALA A 85 -5.03 -10.73 7.49
CA ALA A 85 -4.93 -9.29 7.81
C ALA A 85 -4.79 -8.41 6.56
N CYS A 86 -4.07 -8.89 5.53
CA CYS A 86 -3.96 -8.18 4.24
C CYS A 86 -5.24 -8.28 3.41
N TYR A 87 -5.84 -9.47 3.35
CA TYR A 87 -7.07 -9.72 2.63
C TYR A 87 -8.22 -8.86 3.16
N GLU A 88 -8.44 -8.84 4.47
CA GLU A 88 -9.48 -8.04 5.12
C GLU A 88 -9.27 -6.55 4.87
N LYS A 89 -8.04 -6.05 5.00
CA LYS A 89 -7.77 -4.63 4.73
C LYS A 89 -8.03 -4.27 3.27
N VAL A 90 -7.66 -5.11 2.32
CA VAL A 90 -7.94 -4.89 0.89
C VAL A 90 -9.45 -4.86 0.63
N LEU A 91 -10.22 -5.78 1.23
CA LEU A 91 -11.68 -5.77 1.11
C LEU A 91 -12.30 -4.50 1.69
N ASN A 92 -11.88 -4.10 2.90
CA ASN A 92 -12.37 -2.88 3.54
C ASN A 92 -12.12 -1.65 2.65
N GLU A 93 -10.97 -1.55 2.00
CA GLU A 93 -10.71 -0.45 1.05
C GLU A 93 -11.65 -0.46 -0.15
N PHE A 94 -12.02 -1.63 -0.68
CA PHE A 94 -13.02 -1.73 -1.74
C PHE A 94 -14.41 -1.36 -1.25
N ASP A 95 -14.78 -1.76 -0.04
CA ASP A 95 -16.07 -1.42 0.56
C ASP A 95 -16.18 0.08 0.81
N ASP A 96 -15.11 0.73 1.27
CA ASP A 96 -15.06 2.18 1.47
C ASP A 96 -15.26 2.94 0.15
N ILE A 97 -14.68 2.45 -0.95
CA ILE A 97 -14.89 3.04 -2.29
C ILE A 97 -16.36 2.92 -2.72
N ASN A 98 -17.00 1.78 -2.49
CA ASN A 98 -18.36 1.52 -2.96
C ASN A 98 -19.45 2.23 -2.12
N ASN A 99 -19.12 2.60 -0.88
CA ASN A 99 -20.03 3.25 0.06
C ASN A 99 -19.80 4.77 0.19
N SER A 100 -18.82 5.34 -0.54
CA SER A 100 -18.56 6.78 -0.63
C SER A 100 -19.33 7.42 -1.79
#